data_AF-A0A366HZ66-F1
#
_entry.id   AF-A0A366HZ66-F1
#
_cell.length_a   1.000
_cell.length_b   1.000
_cell.length_c   1.000
_cell.angle_alpha   90.00
_cell.angle_beta   90.00
_cell.angle_gamma   90.00
#
_symmetry.space_group_name_H-M   'P 1'
#
loop_
_entity.id
_entity.type
_entity.pdbx_description
1 polymer ?
#
loop_
_entity_poly.entity_id
_entity_poly.type
_entity_poly.pdbx_seq_one_letter_code
_entity_poly.pdbx_strand_id
1 'polypeptide(L)'
;MLPYYVGFIRDGIMHPNTPARFGTNPICIAFPKSERNAAFVLDFATSIVALGKTRVAYLAGKTFDEDVMLDSHGQSTNDPRVMWEGDTHGVLKPIAKHKGGGLILAAEMLAGLLSGGGTIQPENDRLGAIVNNMTTIVVDPSVWYP
;
A
#
# COMPACT_ATOMS: atom_id res chain seq x y z
N MET A 1 10.04 0.99 17.66
CA MET A 1 9.80 1.34 16.24
C MET A 1 10.78 0.63 15.29
N LEU A 2 12.10 0.69 15.52
CA LEU A 2 13.11 0.21 14.54
C LEU A 2 13.22 -1.32 14.29
N PRO A 3 13.18 -2.23 15.27
CA PRO A 3 13.52 -3.65 15.01
C PRO A 3 12.53 -4.37 14.09
N TYR A 4 11.24 -4.05 14.22
CA TYR A 4 10.15 -4.71 13.48
C TYR A 4 9.98 -4.16 12.05
N TYR A 5 10.39 -2.90 11.81
CA TYR A 5 10.35 -2.27 10.48
C TYR A 5 11.48 -2.78 9.59
N VAL A 6 12.66 -3.04 10.17
CA VAL A 6 13.82 -3.58 9.44
C VAL A 6 13.53 -4.99 8.90
N GLY A 7 12.76 -5.81 9.63
CA GLY A 7 12.34 -7.14 9.15
C GLY A 7 11.37 -7.09 7.96
N PHE A 8 10.37 -6.20 8.00
CA PHE A 8 9.43 -6.00 6.88
C PHE A 8 10.13 -5.51 5.62
N ILE A 9 11.04 -4.53 5.75
CA ILE A 9 11.81 -3.99 4.63
C ILE A 9 12.77 -5.05 4.10
N ARG A 10 13.40 -5.88 4.93
CA ARG A 10 14.37 -6.88 4.47
C ARG A 10 13.71 -8.06 3.76
N ASP A 11 12.66 -8.61 4.36
CA ASP A 11 12.11 -9.90 3.94
C ASP A 11 10.83 -9.75 3.12
N GLY A 12 10.22 -8.56 3.08
CA GLY A 12 8.91 -8.33 2.44
C GLY A 12 7.77 -9.11 3.10
N ILE A 13 8.01 -9.62 4.31
CA ILE A 13 7.10 -10.45 5.10
C ILE A 13 6.80 -9.69 6.38
N MET A 14 5.51 -9.45 6.63
CA MET A 14 5.04 -9.08 7.96
C MET A 14 5.20 -10.30 8.86
N HIS A 15 5.97 -10.16 9.93
CA HIS A 15 6.26 -11.28 10.83
C HIS A 15 4.95 -11.84 11.44
N PRO A 16 4.79 -13.17 11.56
CA PRO A 16 3.63 -13.76 12.24
C PRO A 16 3.44 -13.11 13.62
N ASN A 17 2.20 -12.77 13.97
CA ASN A 17 1.80 -12.03 15.18
C ASN A 17 2.18 -10.55 15.23
N THR A 18 2.58 -9.94 14.12
CA THR A 18 2.70 -8.47 14.03
C THR A 18 1.45 -7.91 13.35
N PRO A 19 0.63 -7.08 14.03
CA PRO A 19 -0.55 -6.48 13.40
C PRO A 19 -0.17 -5.71 12.14
N ALA A 20 -1.04 -5.70 11.13
CA ALA A 20 -0.89 -4.91 9.91
C ALA A 20 -0.44 -3.49 10.25
N ARG A 21 0.75 -3.09 9.79
CA ARG A 21 1.34 -1.80 10.19
C ARG A 21 1.19 -0.70 9.15
N PHE A 22 0.77 -1.01 7.93
CA PHE A 22 0.60 -0.02 6.87
C PHE A 22 -0.64 -0.31 6.03
N GLY A 23 -1.19 0.75 5.43
CA GLY A 23 -2.23 0.63 4.41
C GLY A 23 -1.66 0.27 3.04
N THR A 24 -2.50 0.38 2.00
CA THR A 24 -2.11 0.14 0.61
C THR A 24 -1.23 1.26 0.01
N ASN A 25 -1.02 2.35 0.75
CA ASN A 25 -0.13 3.50 0.49
C ASN A 25 0.15 3.74 -1.01
N PRO A 26 -0.85 4.21 -1.78
CA PRO A 26 -0.73 4.33 -3.23
C PRO A 26 0.26 5.42 -3.65
N ILE A 27 0.84 5.24 -4.83
CA ILE A 27 1.72 6.22 -5.49
C ILE A 27 1.14 6.51 -6.88
N CYS A 28 1.04 7.80 -7.20
CA CYS A 28 0.63 8.27 -8.52
C CYS A 28 1.77 9.10 -9.15
N ILE A 29 2.10 8.80 -10.40
CA ILE A 29 3.08 9.53 -11.21
C ILE A 29 2.44 9.82 -12.55
N ALA A 30 2.42 11.09 -12.94
CA ALA A 30 1.84 11.54 -14.20
C ALA A 30 2.84 12.39 -14.98
N PHE A 31 2.85 12.21 -16.30
CA PHE A 31 3.54 13.09 -17.25
C PHE A 31 2.51 13.65 -18.24
N PRO A 32 2.56 14.96 -18.54
CA PRO A 32 1.62 15.57 -19.48
C PRO A 32 1.82 15.01 -20.90
N LYS A 33 0.80 15.17 -21.74
CA LYS A 33 0.91 14.87 -23.17
C LYS A 33 1.92 15.79 -23.85
N SER A 34 2.45 15.35 -24.97
CA SER A 34 3.20 16.17 -25.93
C SER A 34 2.53 16.11 -27.30
N GLU A 35 3.05 16.84 -28.28
CA GLU A 35 2.59 16.75 -29.68
C GLU A 35 2.66 15.32 -30.24
N ARG A 36 3.59 14.49 -29.74
CA ARG A 36 3.85 13.15 -30.28
C ARG A 36 3.37 12.00 -29.39
N ASN A 37 3.16 12.26 -28.10
CA ASN A 37 2.84 11.22 -27.12
C ASN A 37 1.63 11.60 -26.28
N ALA A 38 0.77 10.61 -25.99
CA ALA A 38 -0.31 10.76 -25.03
C ALA A 38 0.22 11.03 -23.61
N ALA A 39 -0.64 11.53 -22.74
CA ALA A 39 -0.32 11.65 -21.32
C ALA A 39 -0.05 10.25 -20.73
N PHE A 40 0.93 10.18 -19.83
CA PHE A 40 1.21 8.96 -19.08
C PHE A 40 0.70 9.13 -17.65
N VAL A 41 -0.03 8.14 -17.15
CA VAL A 41 -0.47 8.07 -15.76
C VAL A 41 -0.19 6.68 -15.23
N LEU A 42 0.59 6.61 -14.16
CA LEU A 42 0.79 5.42 -13.35
C LEU A 42 0.16 5.67 -11.98
N ASP A 43 -0.90 4.93 -11.66
CA ASP A 43 -1.59 5.00 -10.37
C ASP A 43 -1.80 3.58 -9.83
N PHE A 44 -1.21 3.29 -8.68
CA PHE A 44 -1.21 1.94 -8.12
C PHE A 44 -1.07 1.95 -6.60
N ALA A 45 -1.70 0.96 -5.97
CA ALA A 45 -1.40 0.58 -4.60
C ALA A 45 0.01 -0.03 -4.52
N THR A 46 0.74 0.20 -3.43
CA THR A 46 2.05 -0.44 -3.20
C THR A 46 1.94 -1.88 -2.69
N SER A 47 0.72 -2.42 -2.65
CA SER A 47 0.40 -3.84 -2.42
C SER A 47 0.11 -4.55 -3.74
N ILE A 48 0.30 -5.88 -3.79
CA ILE A 48 0.06 -6.69 -5.00
C ILE A 48 -1.38 -6.54 -5.49
N VAL A 49 -2.32 -6.44 -4.56
CA VAL A 49 -3.75 -6.24 -4.84
C VAL A 49 -4.32 -5.15 -3.94
N ALA A 50 -5.20 -4.31 -4.48
CA ALA A 50 -5.91 -3.31 -3.69
C ALA A 50 -6.89 -3.97 -2.70
N LEU A 51 -7.04 -3.41 -1.50
CA LEU A 51 -8.00 -3.90 -0.49
C LEU A 51 -9.43 -4.01 -1.06
N GLY A 52 -9.88 -3.02 -1.83
CA GLY A 52 -11.20 -3.08 -2.47
C GLY A 52 -11.37 -4.28 -3.40
N LYS A 53 -10.31 -4.73 -4.09
CA LYS A 53 -10.36 -5.90 -4.96
C LYS A 53 -10.49 -7.21 -4.16
N THR A 54 -9.90 -7.30 -2.96
CA THR A 54 -10.12 -8.47 -2.10
C THR A 54 -11.56 -8.53 -1.63
N ARG A 55 -12.21 -7.38 -1.41
CA ARG A 55 -13.65 -7.32 -1.08
C ARG A 55 -14.52 -7.84 -2.23
N VAL A 56 -14.21 -7.40 -3.46
CA VAL A 56 -14.92 -7.87 -4.67
C VAL A 56 -14.77 -9.38 -4.85
N ALA A 57 -13.55 -9.90 -4.70
CA ALA A 57 -13.30 -11.34 -4.80
C ALA A 57 -14.05 -12.14 -3.73
N TYR A 58 -14.04 -11.67 -2.48
CA TYR A 58 -14.78 -12.26 -1.37
C TYR A 58 -16.28 -12.32 -1.63
N LEU A 59 -16.90 -11.20 -2.01
CA LEU A 59 -18.33 -11.14 -2.32
C LEU A 59 -18.71 -12.00 -3.53
N ALA A 60 -17.78 -12.20 -4.46
CA ALA A 60 -17.96 -13.08 -5.62
C ALA A 60 -17.71 -14.56 -5.33
N GLY A 61 -17.26 -14.92 -4.12
CA GLY A 61 -16.85 -16.29 -3.77
C GLY A 61 -15.68 -16.81 -4.60
N LYS A 62 -14.77 -15.91 -5.03
CA LYS A 62 -13.62 -16.24 -5.89
C LYS A 62 -12.30 -16.07 -5.15
N THR A 63 -11.32 -16.90 -5.48
CA THR A 63 -9.93 -16.74 -5.06
C THR A 63 -9.10 -15.99 -6.11
N PHE A 64 -7.92 -15.53 -5.72
CA PHE A 64 -6.94 -14.99 -6.66
C PHE A 64 -6.14 -16.11 -7.34
N ASP A 65 -5.54 -15.82 -8.50
CA ASP A 65 -4.67 -16.77 -9.21
C ASP A 65 -3.32 -16.98 -8.52
N GLU A 66 -2.90 -16.00 -7.71
CA GLU A 66 -1.64 -16.00 -6.96
C GLU A 66 -1.85 -15.71 -5.48
N ASP A 67 -0.88 -16.09 -4.65
CA ASP A 67 -0.87 -15.78 -3.23
C ASP A 67 -0.50 -14.31 -2.97
N VAL A 68 -1.51 -13.46 -2.95
CA VAL A 68 -1.40 -12.00 -2.83
C VAL A 68 -1.53 -11.47 -1.39
N MET A 69 -1.84 -12.35 -0.43
CA MET A 69 -2.07 -12.01 0.98
C MET A 69 -1.30 -12.95 1.92
N LEU A 70 -1.21 -12.56 3.19
CA LEU A 70 -0.90 -13.45 4.30
C LEU A 70 -2.13 -13.54 5.20
N ASP A 71 -2.41 -14.72 5.75
CA ASP A 71 -3.43 -14.91 6.79
C ASP A 71 -2.96 -14.38 8.16
N SER A 72 -3.79 -14.54 9.20
CA SER A 72 -3.46 -14.12 10.57
C SER A 72 -2.29 -14.89 11.20
N HIS A 73 -1.94 -16.06 10.64
CA HIS A 73 -0.78 -16.86 11.03
C HIS A 73 0.48 -16.53 10.21
N GLY A 74 0.39 -15.59 9.27
CA GLY A 74 1.48 -15.19 8.39
C GLY A 74 1.74 -16.16 7.22
N GLN A 75 0.82 -17.08 6.95
CA GLN A 75 0.93 -18.00 5.81
C GLN A 75 0.43 -17.33 4.53
N SER A 76 1.14 -17.53 3.42
CA SER A 76 0.71 -16.99 2.11
C SER A 76 -0.58 -17.65 1.66
N THR A 77 -1.48 -16.85 1.09
CA THR A 77 -2.80 -17.30 0.62
C THR A 77 -3.33 -16.45 -0.53
N ASN A 78 -4.17 -17.06 -1.36
CA ASN A 78 -4.95 -16.44 -2.43
C ASN A 78 -6.44 -16.29 -2.08
N ASP A 79 -6.83 -16.69 -0.88
CA ASP A 79 -8.22 -16.69 -0.43
C ASP A 79 -8.57 -15.34 0.21
N PRO A 80 -9.52 -14.55 -0.35
CA PRO A 80 -9.86 -13.25 0.21
C PRO A 80 -10.60 -13.33 1.55
N ARG A 81 -11.13 -14.48 1.97
CA ARG A 81 -11.85 -14.63 3.25
C ARG A 81 -11.01 -14.20 4.43
N VAL A 82 -9.70 -14.41 4.36
CA VAL A 82 -8.76 -14.01 5.44
C VAL A 82 -8.79 -12.50 5.72
N MET A 83 -9.28 -11.68 4.78
CA MET A 83 -9.36 -10.22 4.93
C MET A 83 -10.71 -9.74 5.48
N TRP A 84 -11.74 -10.60 5.54
CA TRP A 84 -13.12 -10.18 5.80
C TRP A 84 -13.90 -11.04 6.80
N GLU A 85 -13.38 -12.22 7.15
CA GLU A 85 -13.98 -13.14 8.12
C GLU A 85 -13.11 -13.29 9.38
N GLY A 86 -13.74 -13.63 10.50
CA GLY A 86 -13.07 -13.90 11.77
C GLY A 86 -12.73 -12.65 12.60
N ASP A 87 -12.12 -12.88 13.76
CA ASP A 87 -11.76 -11.82 14.71
C ASP A 87 -10.45 -11.10 14.36
N THR A 88 -9.61 -11.72 13.53
CA THR A 88 -8.33 -11.18 13.09
C THR A 88 -8.21 -11.20 11.58
N HIS A 89 -8.00 -10.02 10.99
CA HIS A 89 -7.80 -9.90 9.55
C HIS A 89 -6.36 -10.24 9.14
N GLY A 90 -6.21 -10.84 7.97
CA GLY A 90 -4.94 -11.01 7.27
C GLY A 90 -4.35 -9.69 6.77
N VAL A 91 -3.25 -9.80 6.03
CA VAL A 91 -2.52 -8.64 5.51
C VAL A 91 -2.22 -8.77 4.01
N LEU A 92 -2.26 -7.64 3.31
CA LEU A 92 -1.88 -7.58 1.90
C LEU A 92 -0.35 -7.66 1.76
N LYS A 93 0.13 -8.40 0.75
CA LYS A 93 1.57 -8.46 0.45
C LYS A 93 2.01 -7.21 -0.33
N PRO A 94 3.23 -6.68 -0.08
CA PRO A 94 3.80 -5.60 -0.89
C PRO A 94 4.12 -6.09 -2.31
N ILE A 95 4.02 -5.20 -3.29
CA ILE A 95 4.58 -5.48 -4.63
C ILE A 95 6.08 -5.77 -4.54
N ALA A 96 6.61 -6.66 -5.37
CA ALA A 96 8.06 -6.88 -5.46
C ALA A 96 8.78 -7.10 -4.10
N LYS A 97 8.11 -7.73 -3.12
CA LYS A 97 8.65 -8.08 -1.80
C LYS A 97 9.25 -6.86 -1.08
N HIS A 98 10.52 -6.92 -0.69
CA HIS A 98 11.24 -5.85 0.00
C HIS A 98 11.22 -4.50 -0.73
N LYS A 99 11.17 -4.49 -2.07
CA LYS A 99 11.12 -3.25 -2.85
C LYS A 99 9.80 -2.51 -2.64
N GLY A 100 8.66 -3.21 -2.69
CA GLY A 100 7.37 -2.60 -2.35
C GLY A 100 7.24 -2.30 -0.86
N GLY A 101 7.88 -3.10 0.01
CA GLY A 101 7.98 -2.78 1.43
C GLY A 101 8.67 -1.42 1.67
N GLY A 102 9.77 -1.17 0.95
CA GLY A 102 10.42 0.14 0.93
C GLY A 102 9.53 1.26 0.37
N LEU A 103 8.79 0.99 -0.72
CA LEU A 103 7.86 1.96 -1.31
C LEU A 103 6.68 2.31 -0.38
N ILE A 104 6.12 1.34 0.34
CA ILE A 104 5.06 1.56 1.35
C ILE A 104 5.56 2.55 2.41
N LEU A 105 6.78 2.35 2.91
CA LEU A 105 7.36 3.22 3.92
C LEU A 105 7.68 4.61 3.36
N ALA A 106 8.21 4.70 2.14
CA ALA A 106 8.47 5.98 1.49
C ALA A 106 7.17 6.78 1.31
N ALA A 107 6.11 6.13 0.82
CA ALA A 107 4.79 6.74 0.68
C ALA A 107 4.21 7.15 2.04
N GLU A 108 4.36 6.33 3.09
CA GLU A 108 3.96 6.68 4.46
C GLU A 108 4.67 7.94 4.97
N MET A 109 5.98 8.04 4.75
CA MET A 109 6.75 9.20 5.20
C MET A 109 6.41 10.46 4.39
N LEU A 110 6.30 10.35 3.06
CA LEU A 110 5.94 11.48 2.20
C LEU A 110 4.53 11.98 2.51
N ALA A 111 3.55 11.08 2.59
CA ALA A 111 2.17 11.44 2.87
C ALA A 111 1.97 11.85 4.33
N GLY A 112 2.43 11.06 5.29
CA GLY A 112 2.13 11.30 6.71
C GLY A 112 2.99 12.39 7.35
N LEU A 113 4.30 12.37 7.12
CA LEU A 113 5.20 13.35 7.73
C LEU A 113 5.20 14.67 6.95
N LEU A 114 5.38 14.62 5.63
CA LEU A 114 5.59 15.83 4.84
C LEU A 114 4.32 16.67 4.66
N SER A 115 3.12 16.05 4.67
CA SER A 115 1.86 16.80 4.67
C SER A 115 1.46 17.34 6.05
N GLY A 116 2.08 16.84 7.13
CA GLY A 116 1.71 17.15 8.51
C GLY A 116 0.49 16.37 9.05
N GLY A 117 -0.11 15.47 8.25
CA GLY A 117 -1.32 14.73 8.65
C GLY A 117 -1.09 13.50 9.55
N GLY A 118 0.16 13.19 9.90
CA GLY A 118 0.52 12.07 10.77
C GLY A 118 0.63 10.73 10.03
N THR A 119 1.32 9.78 10.68
CA THR A 119 1.56 8.43 10.16
C THR A 119 0.61 7.41 10.83
N ILE A 120 0.67 6.15 10.43
CA ILE A 120 -0.10 5.00 10.96
C ILE A 120 0.18 4.64 12.43
N GLN A 121 0.97 5.45 13.15
CA GLN A 121 1.26 5.23 14.57
C GLN A 121 -0.02 5.28 15.41
N PRO A 122 -0.13 4.48 16.49
CA PRO A 122 -1.32 4.43 17.35
C PRO A 122 -1.74 5.78 17.94
N GLU A 123 -0.79 6.70 18.13
CA GLU A 123 -1.03 8.04 18.66
C GLU A 123 -1.82 8.94 17.68
N ASN A 124 -1.86 8.59 16.40
CA ASN A 124 -2.64 9.30 15.38
C ASN A 124 -4.00 8.62 15.19
N ASP A 125 -4.92 8.84 16.13
CA ASP A 125 -6.27 8.26 16.10
C ASP A 125 -7.04 8.72 14.84
N ARG A 126 -7.75 7.77 14.23
CA ARG A 126 -8.54 7.98 13.01
C ARG A 126 -10.05 7.88 13.25
N LEU A 127 -10.48 7.70 14.50
CA LEU A 127 -11.89 7.68 14.93
C LEU A 127 -12.78 6.74 14.11
N GLY A 128 -12.23 5.61 13.68
CA GLY A 128 -12.92 4.63 12.83
C GLY A 128 -13.13 5.06 11.37
N ALA A 129 -12.57 6.19 10.94
CA ALA A 129 -12.64 6.68 9.57
C ALA A 129 -11.40 6.30 8.74
N ILE A 130 -11.58 6.23 7.43
CA ILE A 130 -10.46 6.16 6.47
C ILE A 130 -9.99 7.60 6.24
N VAL A 131 -8.86 7.96 6.85
CA VAL A 131 -8.20 9.25 6.65
C VAL A 131 -6.98 9.04 5.75
N ASN A 132 -6.89 9.83 4.68
CA ASN A 132 -5.76 9.84 3.76
C ASN A 132 -5.03 11.17 3.86
N ASN A 133 -3.71 11.08 3.86
CA ASN A 133 -2.81 12.23 3.69
C ASN A 133 -2.16 12.12 2.32
N MET A 134 -1.80 13.25 1.73
CA MET A 134 -1.18 13.27 0.40
C MET A 134 -0.19 14.42 0.30
N THR A 135 0.99 14.12 -0.23
CA THR A 135 1.97 15.10 -0.64
C THR A 135 2.09 15.03 -2.16
N THR A 136 1.92 16.17 -2.83
CA THR A 136 2.02 16.26 -4.29
C THR A 136 3.20 17.14 -4.66
N ILE A 137 4.07 16.63 -5.51
CA ILE A 137 5.16 17.41 -6.11
C ILE A 137 4.75 17.71 -7.55
N VAL A 138 4.62 19.01 -7.86
CA VAL A 138 4.30 19.48 -9.21
C VAL A 138 5.54 20.14 -9.78
N VAL A 139 5.92 19.69 -10.96
CA VAL A 139 7.11 20.17 -11.68
C VAL A 139 6.65 20.70 -13.03
N ASP A 140 7.00 21.94 -13.36
CA ASP A 140 6.75 22.53 -14.67
C ASP A 140 7.82 22.05 -15.67
N PRO A 141 7.49 21.18 -16.64
CA PRO A 141 8.47 20.64 -17.56
C PRO A 141 8.99 21.68 -18.57
N SER A 142 8.30 22.80 -18.79
CA SER A 142 8.74 23.80 -19.77
C SER A 142 10.04 24.50 -19.37
N VAL A 143 10.43 24.40 -18.10
CA VAL A 143 11.72 24.89 -17.60
C VAL A 143 12.90 24.20 -18.30
N TRP A 144 12.74 22.94 -18.73
CA TRP A 144 13.78 22.19 -19.45
C TRP A 144 13.51 22.02 -20.94
N TYR A 145 12.25 22.13 -21.36
CA TYR A 145 11.81 21.97 -22.75
C TYR A 145 10.86 23.12 -23.12
N PRO A 146 11.40 24.31 -23.42
CA PRO A 146 10.61 25.49 -23.77
C PRO A 146 9.85 25.32 -25.09
#